data_AF-A0A7S3HRX7-F1
#
_entry.id   AF-A0A7S3HRX7-F1
#
_cell.length_a   1.000
_cell.length_b   1.000
_cell.length_c   1.000
_cell.angle_alpha   90.00
_cell.angle_beta   90.00
_cell.angle_gamma   90.00
#
_symmetry.space_group_name_H-M   'P 1'
#
loop_
_entity.id
_entity.type
_entity.pdbx_description
1 polymer ?
#
loop_
_entity_poly.entity_id
_entity_poly.type
_entity_poly.pdbx_seq_one_letter_code
_entity_poly.pdbx_strand_id
1 'polypeptide(L)'
;MAIRCGYTVGRTTGESSLTDQLHIYKPRKIAVEEVKKPSHRPPNPAHEKLSTKCIRVVVENFGERPVKEVIPPPQMAEITKMLPTNLNPLIGARYIFNESYWKRCCVDKYGWHNCHLHEHNLLWKQLFFEKLLQETLEDFDAVTEDPDIIYELIDAAMDYIFTLSFKQLPSHIELFEVCDMLPNLTK
;
A
#
# COMPACT_ATOMS: atom_id res chain seq x y z
N MET A 1 -0.54 -13.71 72.73
CA MET A 1 -0.26 -12.29 73.01
C MET A 1 -0.21 -11.54 71.68
N ALA A 2 -1.12 -10.59 71.47
CA ALA A 2 -1.11 -9.42 70.55
C ALA A 2 -0.67 -9.51 69.05
N ILE A 3 -1.66 -9.45 68.16
CA ILE A 3 -1.94 -8.53 67.02
C ILE A 3 -0.76 -7.79 66.33
N ARG A 4 -0.65 -7.91 64.99
CA ARG A 4 -0.84 -6.83 63.97
C ARG A 4 -0.42 -7.27 62.56
N CYS A 5 -1.39 -7.59 61.71
CA CYS A 5 -1.28 -7.34 60.27
C CYS A 5 -2.45 -6.44 59.88
N GLY A 6 -2.12 -5.24 59.42
CA GLY A 6 -3.06 -4.16 59.22
C GLY A 6 -3.92 -4.38 57.99
N TYR A 7 -5.24 -4.32 58.17
CA TYR A 7 -6.15 -4.00 57.09
C TYR A 7 -6.52 -2.54 57.20
N THR A 8 -5.97 -1.74 56.29
CA THR A 8 -6.36 -0.36 56.04
C THR A 8 -7.83 -0.34 55.64
N VAL A 9 -8.68 0.16 56.53
CA VAL A 9 -10.02 0.63 56.19
C VAL A 9 -9.90 1.96 55.43
N GLY A 10 -10.63 2.07 54.31
CA GLY A 10 -10.89 3.35 53.66
C GLY A 10 -10.31 3.54 52.26
N ARG A 11 -10.96 2.95 51.26
CA ARG A 11 -11.23 3.66 50.00
C ARG A 11 -12.69 3.41 49.65
N THR A 12 -13.51 4.44 49.76
CA THR A 12 -14.86 4.45 49.20
C THR A 12 -14.74 4.21 47.71
N THR A 13 -15.20 3.07 47.23
CA THR A 13 -15.44 2.87 45.79
C THR A 13 -16.45 3.94 45.37
N GLY A 14 -16.09 4.79 44.41
CA GLY A 14 -16.96 5.85 43.89
C GLY A 14 -18.18 5.32 43.13
N GLU A 15 -18.35 4.00 43.07
CA GLU A 15 -19.45 3.32 42.42
C GLU A 15 -20.28 2.58 43.47
N SER A 16 -21.59 2.78 43.42
CA SER A 16 -22.53 2.09 44.29
C SER A 16 -22.48 0.59 44.05
N SER A 17 -22.51 -0.22 45.11
CA SER A 17 -22.60 -1.69 45.02
C SER A 17 -23.80 -2.16 44.18
N LEU A 18 -24.83 -1.31 44.04
CA LEU A 18 -25.96 -1.53 43.14
C LEU A 18 -25.57 -1.53 41.65
N THR A 19 -24.60 -0.71 41.25
CA THR A 19 -24.10 -0.66 39.86
C THR A 19 -23.38 -1.95 39.49
N ASP A 20 -22.57 -2.51 40.39
CA ASP A 20 -21.91 -3.81 40.20
C ASP A 20 -22.91 -4.96 40.03
N GLN A 21 -24.02 -4.93 40.77
CA GLN A 21 -25.06 -5.96 40.65
C GLN A 21 -25.86 -5.85 39.34
N LEU A 22 -25.96 -4.66 38.73
CA LEU A 22 -26.62 -4.47 37.44
C LEU A 22 -25.77 -4.95 36.26
N HIS A 23 -24.43 -4.96 36.38
CA HIS A 23 -23.55 -5.55 35.36
C HIS A 23 -23.70 -7.07 35.22
N ILE A 24 -24.13 -7.74 36.29
CA ILE A 24 -24.37 -9.19 36.31
C ILE A 24 -25.64 -9.56 35.52
N TYR A 25 -26.63 -8.66 35.46
CA TYR A 25 -27.92 -8.88 34.80
C TYR A 25 -28.00 -8.29 33.39
N LYS A 26 -26.96 -8.48 32.55
CA LYS A 26 -27.12 -8.25 31.11
C LYS A 26 -27.91 -9.42 30.49
N PRO A 27 -29.13 -9.20 29.96
CA PRO A 27 -29.87 -10.27 29.30
C PRO A 27 -29.06 -10.79 28.12
N ARG A 28 -28.93 -12.11 28.02
CA ARG A 28 -28.25 -12.79 26.91
C ARG A 28 -28.95 -12.37 25.62
N LYS A 29 -28.30 -11.55 24.78
CA LYS A 29 -28.76 -11.30 23.41
C LYS A 29 -28.69 -12.63 22.67
N ILE A 30 -29.83 -13.29 22.49
CA ILE A 30 -29.95 -14.40 21.56
C ILE A 30 -29.77 -13.76 20.18
N ALA A 31 -28.57 -13.87 19.62
CA ALA A 31 -28.37 -13.61 18.21
C ALA A 31 -29.22 -14.63 17.48
N VAL A 32 -30.35 -14.18 16.93
CA VAL A 32 -31.02 -14.93 15.88
C VAL A 32 -30.04 -14.89 14.72
N GLU A 33 -29.25 -15.95 14.57
CA GLU A 33 -28.49 -16.16 13.35
C GLU A 33 -29.50 -16.27 12.22
N GLU A 34 -29.68 -15.18 11.48
CA GLU A 34 -30.30 -15.26 10.16
C GLU A 34 -29.41 -16.18 9.33
N VAL A 35 -29.87 -17.42 9.15
CA VAL A 35 -29.29 -18.37 8.21
C VAL A 35 -29.44 -17.77 6.82
N LYS A 36 -28.46 -16.95 6.40
CA LYS A 36 -28.30 -16.53 5.02
C LYS A 36 -28.00 -17.79 4.22
N LYS A 37 -29.05 -18.40 3.66
CA LYS A 37 -28.92 -19.47 2.68
C LYS A 37 -27.94 -18.96 1.61
N PRO A 38 -26.88 -19.70 1.27
CA PRO A 38 -25.99 -19.32 0.20
C PRO A 38 -26.80 -19.31 -1.10
N SER A 39 -27.17 -18.12 -1.56
CA SER A 39 -27.80 -17.93 -2.85
C SER A 39 -26.74 -18.23 -3.91
N HIS A 40 -26.75 -19.45 -4.44
CA HIS A 40 -25.89 -19.88 -5.55
C HIS A 40 -26.32 -19.29 -6.91
N ARG A 41 -27.21 -18.28 -6.92
CA ARG A 41 -27.58 -17.58 -8.15
C ARG A 41 -26.42 -16.64 -8.53
N PRO A 42 -25.86 -16.75 -9.74
CA PRO A 42 -24.86 -15.79 -10.20
C PRO A 42 -25.47 -14.38 -10.11
N PRO A 43 -24.73 -13.39 -9.62
CA PRO A 43 -25.25 -12.04 -9.45
C PRO A 43 -25.76 -11.54 -10.80
N ASN A 44 -27.04 -11.15 -10.85
CA ASN A 44 -27.65 -10.64 -12.07
C ASN A 44 -26.84 -9.39 -12.53
N PRO A 45 -26.29 -9.38 -13.75
CA PRO A 45 -25.49 -8.24 -14.26
C PRO A 45 -26.22 -6.90 -14.22
N ALA A 46 -27.56 -6.92 -14.14
CA ALA A 46 -28.44 -5.76 -14.05
C ALA A 46 -28.50 -5.11 -12.65
N HIS A 47 -27.96 -5.72 -11.60
CA HIS A 47 -27.94 -5.15 -10.24
C HIS A 47 -26.60 -4.46 -9.88
N GLU A 48 -25.64 -4.44 -10.79
CA GLU A 48 -24.37 -3.74 -10.57
C GLU A 48 -24.57 -2.22 -10.68
N LYS A 49 -24.07 -1.46 -9.69
CA LYS A 49 -24.13 0.00 -9.72
C LYS A 49 -23.36 0.53 -10.93
N LEU A 50 -23.90 1.57 -11.57
CA LEU A 50 -23.24 2.24 -12.70
C LEU A 50 -21.81 2.66 -12.34
N SER A 51 -21.58 3.13 -11.10
CA SER A 51 -20.25 3.51 -10.60
C SER A 51 -19.22 2.39 -10.74
N THR A 52 -19.59 1.15 -10.41
CA THR A 52 -18.69 -0.01 -10.49
C THR A 52 -18.35 -0.35 -11.93
N LYS A 53 -19.31 -0.22 -12.85
CA LYS A 53 -19.06 -0.39 -14.29
C LYS A 53 -18.11 0.70 -14.82
N CYS A 54 -18.31 1.96 -14.43
CA CYS A 54 -17.43 3.06 -14.81
C CYS A 54 -16.00 2.84 -14.29
N ILE A 55 -15.85 2.41 -13.03
CA ILE A 55 -14.55 2.08 -12.44
C ILE A 55 -13.83 1.00 -13.25
N ARG A 56 -14.54 -0.04 -13.69
CA ARG A 56 -13.96 -1.10 -14.52
C ARG A 56 -13.41 -0.56 -15.84
N VAL A 57 -14.20 0.26 -16.55
CA VAL A 57 -13.77 0.87 -17.80
C VAL A 57 -12.55 1.77 -17.59
N VAL A 58 -12.52 2.54 -16.49
CA VAL A 58 -11.37 3.37 -16.13
C VAL A 58 -10.13 2.51 -15.90
N VAL A 59 -10.26 1.41 -15.16
CA VAL A 59 -9.16 0.47 -14.88
C VAL A 59 -8.61 -0.14 -16.17
N GLU A 60 -9.49 -0.58 -17.09
CA GLU A 60 -9.12 -1.16 -18.38
C GLU A 60 -8.37 -0.16 -19.27
N ASN A 61 -8.74 1.12 -19.23
CA ASN A 61 -8.15 2.17 -20.05
C ASN A 61 -7.05 2.96 -19.33
N PHE A 62 -6.71 2.63 -18.08
CA PHE A 62 -5.81 3.44 -17.27
C PHE A 62 -4.39 3.55 -17.85
N GLY A 63 -3.95 2.50 -18.57
CA GLY A 63 -2.65 2.49 -19.24
C GLY A 63 -2.55 3.46 -20.43
N GLU A 64 -3.62 3.65 -21.18
CA GLU A 64 -3.61 4.56 -22.35
C GLU A 64 -4.11 5.97 -21.98
N ARG A 65 -5.05 6.05 -21.05
CA ARG A 65 -5.76 7.27 -20.66
C ARG A 65 -5.81 7.38 -19.15
N PRO A 66 -4.67 7.71 -18.50
CA PRO A 66 -4.63 7.89 -17.06
C PRO A 66 -5.54 9.05 -16.65
N VAL A 67 -6.14 8.94 -15.46
CA VAL A 67 -7.11 9.93 -15.01
C VAL A 67 -6.40 11.20 -14.56
N LYS A 68 -6.66 12.30 -15.28
CA LYS A 68 -6.09 13.62 -15.01
C LYS A 68 -6.92 14.44 -14.02
N GLU A 69 -8.18 14.05 -13.82
CA GLU A 69 -9.13 14.75 -12.97
C GLU A 69 -9.05 14.26 -11.52
N VAL A 70 -9.44 15.12 -10.58
CA VAL A 70 -9.46 14.79 -9.15
C VAL A 70 -10.59 13.81 -8.88
N ILE A 71 -10.26 12.52 -8.85
CA ILE A 71 -11.19 11.48 -8.42
C ILE A 71 -11.33 11.54 -6.88
N PRO A 72 -12.55 11.46 -6.34
CA PRO A 72 -12.76 11.30 -4.90
C PRO A 72 -11.93 10.13 -4.32
N PRO A 73 -11.26 10.31 -3.16
CA PRO A 73 -10.43 9.28 -2.53
C PRO A 73 -11.06 7.87 -2.43
N PRO A 74 -12.36 7.68 -2.09
CA PRO A 74 -12.95 6.35 -2.01
C PRO A 74 -13.02 5.63 -3.37
N GLN A 75 -13.30 6.36 -4.46
CA GLN A 75 -13.35 5.78 -5.79
C GLN A 75 -11.95 5.48 -6.31
N MET A 76 -10.97 6.35 -6.02
CA MET A 76 -9.57 6.10 -6.36
C MET A 76 -9.04 4.85 -5.65
N ALA A 77 -9.42 4.61 -4.39
CA ALA A 77 -9.06 3.39 -3.69
C ALA A 77 -9.65 2.13 -4.35
N GLU A 78 -10.88 2.19 -4.86
CA GLU A 78 -11.51 1.08 -5.59
C GLU A 78 -10.86 0.83 -6.95
N ILE A 79 -10.57 1.90 -7.72
CA ILE A 79 -9.81 1.84 -8.97
C ILE A 79 -8.46 1.20 -8.72
N THR A 80 -7.71 1.73 -7.75
CA THR A 80 -6.36 1.27 -7.43
C THR A 80 -6.36 -0.18 -6.93
N LYS A 81 -7.43 -0.62 -6.25
CA LYS A 81 -7.59 -2.02 -5.87
C LYS A 81 -7.81 -2.94 -7.07
N MET A 82 -8.44 -2.47 -8.13
CA MET A 82 -8.69 -3.26 -9.35
C MET A 82 -7.57 -3.16 -10.39
N LEU A 83 -6.70 -2.16 -10.29
CA LEU A 83 -5.58 -1.97 -11.22
C LEU A 83 -4.63 -3.17 -11.24
N PRO A 84 -4.19 -3.59 -12.44
CA PRO A 84 -3.24 -4.68 -12.57
C PRO A 84 -1.83 -4.22 -12.20
N THR A 85 -0.99 -5.15 -11.74
CA THR A 85 0.38 -4.86 -11.26
C THR A 85 1.39 -4.66 -12.40
N ASN A 86 1.03 -4.96 -13.65
CA ASN A 86 1.86 -4.82 -14.85
C ASN A 86 1.75 -3.45 -15.53
N LEU A 87 1.16 -2.45 -14.86
CA LEU A 87 1.09 -1.08 -15.39
C LEU A 87 2.50 -0.49 -15.59
N ASN A 88 2.63 0.39 -16.59
CA ASN A 88 3.86 1.15 -16.82
C ASN A 88 4.22 1.97 -15.55
N PRO A 89 5.43 1.77 -14.98
CA PRO A 89 5.90 2.49 -13.80
C PRO A 89 5.82 4.02 -13.92
N LEU A 90 6.05 4.59 -15.11
CA LEU A 90 6.03 6.03 -15.35
C LEU A 90 4.61 6.61 -15.13
N ILE A 91 3.60 5.87 -15.58
CA ILE A 91 2.19 6.23 -15.37
C ILE A 91 1.83 6.08 -13.89
N GLY A 92 2.26 4.96 -13.29
CA GLY A 92 2.06 4.73 -11.86
C GLY A 92 2.65 5.85 -11.00
N ALA A 93 3.87 6.29 -11.30
CA ALA A 93 4.58 7.33 -10.58
C ALA A 93 3.75 8.62 -10.49
N ARG A 94 3.17 9.06 -11.61
CA ARG A 94 2.45 10.33 -11.71
C ARG A 94 1.03 10.28 -11.13
N TYR A 95 0.32 9.16 -11.30
CA TYR A 95 -1.12 9.11 -11.03
C TYR A 95 -1.51 8.25 -9.81
N ILE A 96 -0.64 7.37 -9.33
CA ILE A 96 -0.96 6.42 -8.25
C ILE A 96 -0.19 6.79 -6.98
N PHE A 97 -0.96 7.17 -5.95
CA PHE A 97 -0.45 7.50 -4.61
C PHE A 97 -0.86 6.47 -3.53
N ASN A 98 -1.60 5.44 -3.90
CA ASN A 98 -2.09 4.46 -2.92
C ASN A 98 -1.03 3.41 -2.60
N GLU A 99 -0.55 3.41 -1.36
CA GLU A 99 0.47 2.48 -0.84
C GLU A 99 0.08 0.99 -0.97
N SER A 100 -1.21 0.67 -0.90
CA SER A 100 -1.66 -0.72 -1.03
C SER A 100 -1.39 -1.30 -2.42
N TYR A 101 -1.40 -0.47 -3.46
CA TYR A 101 -1.08 -0.90 -4.82
C TYR A 101 0.41 -1.14 -5.00
N TRP A 102 1.25 -0.23 -4.49
CA TRP A 102 2.69 -0.40 -4.56
C TRP A 102 3.16 -1.63 -3.77
N LYS A 103 2.54 -1.90 -2.62
CA LYS A 103 2.75 -3.15 -1.88
C LYS A 103 2.48 -4.39 -2.73
N ARG A 104 1.35 -4.43 -3.45
CA ARG A 104 1.03 -5.54 -4.37
C ARG A 104 2.01 -5.62 -5.53
N CYS A 105 2.46 -4.49 -6.08
CA CYS A 105 3.47 -4.51 -7.13
C CYS A 105 4.76 -5.15 -6.61
N CYS A 106 5.25 -4.73 -5.44
CA CYS A 106 6.45 -5.31 -4.83
C CYS A 106 6.31 -6.81 -4.54
N VAL A 107 5.19 -7.24 -3.95
CA VAL A 107 5.00 -8.63 -3.50
C VAL A 107 4.54 -9.55 -4.62
N ASP A 108 3.49 -9.18 -5.36
CA ASP A 108 2.84 -10.05 -6.34
C ASP A 108 3.59 -10.09 -7.68
N LYS A 109 4.17 -8.96 -8.12
CA LYS A 109 4.90 -8.90 -9.41
C LYS A 109 6.37 -9.27 -9.25
N TYR A 110 7.07 -8.66 -8.28
CA TYR A 110 8.52 -8.83 -8.13
C TYR A 110 8.92 -9.84 -7.05
N GLY A 111 7.98 -10.32 -6.24
CA GLY A 111 8.28 -11.31 -5.21
C GLY A 111 9.17 -10.77 -4.08
N TRP A 112 9.17 -9.46 -3.82
CA TRP A 112 10.00 -8.88 -2.76
C TRP A 112 9.34 -8.96 -1.38
N HIS A 113 9.45 -10.11 -0.72
CA HIS A 113 8.77 -10.38 0.56
C HIS A 113 9.53 -9.86 1.80
N ASN A 114 10.86 -9.80 1.72
CA ASN A 114 11.74 -9.43 2.83
C ASN A 114 12.30 -8.01 2.66
N CYS A 115 11.43 -7.02 2.46
CA CYS A 115 11.86 -5.64 2.30
C CYS A 115 12.01 -4.92 3.64
N HIS A 116 13.15 -4.28 3.84
CA HIS A 116 13.43 -3.42 4.99
C HIS A 116 12.79 -2.04 4.80
N LEU A 117 11.47 -1.94 4.96
CA LEU A 117 10.73 -0.68 4.75
C LEU A 117 11.25 0.52 5.54
N HIS A 118 11.91 0.26 6.68
CA HIS A 118 12.48 1.31 7.53
C HIS A 118 13.61 2.10 6.84
N GLU A 119 14.28 1.51 5.86
CA GLU A 119 15.32 2.15 5.05
C GLU A 119 14.74 3.09 3.97
N HIS A 120 13.42 2.99 3.72
CA HIS A 120 12.71 3.63 2.61
C HIS A 120 11.54 4.50 3.09
N ASN A 121 11.73 5.22 4.20
CA ASN A 121 10.72 6.09 4.83
C ASN A 121 9.37 5.43 5.14
N LEU A 122 9.32 4.09 5.24
CA LEU A 122 8.10 3.30 5.43
C LEU A 122 7.08 3.43 4.28
N LEU A 123 7.52 3.85 3.09
CA LEU A 123 6.68 4.02 1.90
C LEU A 123 6.96 2.90 0.89
N TRP A 124 5.90 2.20 0.47
CA TRP A 124 5.97 1.17 -0.57
C TRP A 124 6.26 1.77 -1.93
N LYS A 125 5.73 2.97 -2.22
CA LYS A 125 6.00 3.67 -3.48
C LYS A 125 7.50 3.98 -3.63
N GLN A 126 8.11 4.50 -2.58
CA GLN A 126 9.55 4.81 -2.56
C GLN A 126 10.39 3.54 -2.74
N LEU A 127 10.15 2.52 -1.90
CA LEU A 127 10.81 1.21 -2.01
C LEU A 127 10.70 0.64 -3.44
N PHE A 128 9.52 0.77 -4.06
CA PHE A 128 9.30 0.27 -5.41
C PHE A 128 10.22 0.93 -6.44
N PHE A 129 10.27 2.26 -6.47
CA PHE A 129 11.08 2.98 -7.45
C PHE A 129 12.57 2.85 -7.20
N GLU A 130 13.00 2.86 -5.94
CA GLU A 130 14.41 2.67 -5.61
C GLU A 130 14.92 1.30 -6.03
N LYS A 131 14.16 0.23 -5.74
CA LYS A 131 14.53 -1.12 -6.18
C LYS A 131 14.38 -1.32 -7.69
N LEU A 132 13.33 -0.77 -8.29
CA LEU A 132 13.13 -0.87 -9.73
C LEU A 132 14.31 -0.23 -10.47
N LEU A 133 14.73 0.97 -10.05
CA LEU A 133 15.87 1.64 -10.66
C LEU A 133 17.17 0.85 -10.40
N GLN A 134 17.40 0.33 -9.18
CA GLN A 134 18.56 -0.52 -8.88
C GLN A 134 18.62 -1.72 -9.83
N GLU A 135 17.55 -2.52 -9.92
CA GLU A 135 17.52 -3.71 -10.78
C GLU A 135 17.67 -3.33 -12.26
N THR A 136 17.04 -2.24 -12.70
CA THR A 136 17.17 -1.76 -14.10
C THR A 136 18.62 -1.36 -14.41
N LEU A 137 19.30 -0.66 -13.50
CA LEU A 137 20.70 -0.26 -13.69
C LEU A 137 21.66 -1.45 -13.63
N GLU A 138 21.39 -2.45 -12.79
CA GLU A 138 22.21 -3.66 -12.65
C GLU A 138 22.09 -4.59 -13.86
N ASP A 139 20.89 -4.71 -14.43
CA ASP A 139 20.59 -5.62 -15.54
C ASP A 139 20.78 -4.96 -16.93
N PHE A 140 21.03 -3.65 -16.98
CA PHE A 140 21.16 -2.89 -18.22
C PHE A 140 22.32 -3.38 -19.10
N ASP A 141 22.01 -3.70 -20.35
CA ASP A 141 22.98 -4.03 -21.40
C ASP A 141 22.89 -3.02 -22.56
N ALA A 142 23.94 -2.21 -22.71
CA ALA A 142 24.04 -1.19 -23.75
C ALA A 142 24.05 -1.75 -25.19
N VAL A 143 24.21 -3.07 -25.38
CA VAL A 143 24.12 -3.70 -26.70
C VAL A 143 22.67 -3.91 -27.12
N THR A 144 21.77 -4.20 -26.16
CA THR A 144 20.39 -4.61 -26.44
C THR A 144 19.35 -3.57 -26.05
N GLU A 145 19.68 -2.68 -25.12
CA GLU A 145 18.74 -1.74 -24.51
C GLU A 145 19.15 -0.29 -24.76
N ASP A 146 18.13 0.57 -24.86
CA ASP A 146 18.30 2.01 -25.04
C ASP A 146 18.40 2.70 -23.65
N PRO A 147 19.48 3.43 -23.35
CA PRO A 147 19.61 4.15 -22.08
C PRO A 147 18.51 5.19 -21.85
N ASP A 148 17.84 5.66 -22.92
CA ASP A 148 16.71 6.59 -22.81
C ASP A 148 15.58 6.07 -21.90
N ILE A 149 15.37 4.75 -21.84
CA ILE A 149 14.37 4.12 -20.97
C ILE A 149 14.67 4.38 -19.48
N ILE A 150 15.96 4.39 -19.11
CA ILE A 150 16.41 4.66 -17.75
C ILE A 150 16.21 6.14 -17.42
N TYR A 151 16.55 7.02 -18.35
CA TYR A 151 16.35 8.46 -18.18
C TYR A 151 14.86 8.83 -18.03
N GLU A 152 13.97 8.21 -18.81
CA GLU A 152 12.52 8.40 -18.66
C GLU A 152 12.00 7.89 -17.31
N LEU A 153 12.53 6.77 -16.82
CA LEU A 153 12.19 6.25 -15.51
C LEU A 153 12.64 7.21 -14.40
N ILE A 154 13.86 7.75 -14.50
CA ILE A 154 14.40 8.71 -13.55
C ILE A 154 13.56 9.98 -13.55
N ASP A 155 13.24 10.57 -14.70
CA ASP A 155 12.38 11.77 -14.79
C ASP A 155 11.03 11.57 -14.10
N ALA A 156 10.41 10.40 -14.27
CA ALA A 156 9.12 10.12 -13.66
C ALA A 156 9.18 9.84 -12.15
N ALA A 157 10.33 9.37 -11.63
CA ALA A 157 10.45 8.79 -10.29
C ALA A 157 11.49 9.46 -9.37
N MET A 158 12.24 10.46 -9.85
CA MET A 158 13.33 11.12 -9.12
C MET A 158 12.93 11.63 -7.73
N ASP A 159 11.68 12.09 -7.57
CA ASP A 159 11.14 12.57 -6.29
C ASP A 159 11.01 11.46 -5.23
N TYR A 160 11.03 10.20 -5.66
CA TYR A 160 10.85 9.02 -4.82
C TYR A 160 12.13 8.23 -4.60
N ILE A 161 13.29 8.71 -5.08
CA ILE A 161 14.57 7.98 -4.99
C ILE A 161 15.51 8.71 -4.05
N PHE A 162 15.77 8.11 -2.89
CA PHE A 162 16.63 8.66 -1.84
C PHE A 162 17.86 7.81 -1.56
N THR A 163 17.74 6.49 -1.80
CA THR A 163 18.80 5.51 -1.55
C THR A 163 18.93 4.54 -2.71
N LEU A 164 20.16 4.33 -3.18
CA LEU A 164 20.50 3.29 -4.15
C LEU A 164 21.55 2.34 -3.55
N SER A 165 21.22 1.05 -3.49
CA SER A 165 22.10 0.00 -2.99
C SER A 165 22.31 -1.05 -4.07
N PHE A 166 23.52 -1.15 -4.58
CA PHE A 166 23.89 -2.11 -5.61
C PHE A 166 24.48 -3.39 -5.00
N LYS A 167 24.02 -4.54 -5.47
CA LYS A 167 24.66 -5.85 -5.30
C LYS A 167 25.79 -6.05 -6.30
N GLN A 168 25.65 -5.47 -7.50
CA GLN A 168 26.65 -5.51 -8.57
C GLN A 168 26.80 -4.13 -9.22
N LEU A 169 28.02 -3.79 -9.64
CA LEU A 169 28.29 -2.50 -10.28
C LEU A 169 27.75 -2.50 -11.72
N PRO A 170 26.93 -1.50 -12.11
CA PRO A 170 26.56 -1.29 -13.50
C PRO A 170 27.80 -1.09 -14.38
N SER A 171 27.95 -1.89 -15.43
CA SER A 171 29.16 -1.89 -16.27
C SER A 171 29.11 -0.93 -17.47
N HIS A 172 27.90 -0.54 -17.89
CA HIS A 172 27.68 0.18 -19.15
C HIS A 172 27.00 1.54 -18.99
N ILE A 173 26.82 2.00 -17.75
CA ILE A 173 26.19 3.29 -17.46
C ILE A 173 27.09 4.13 -16.56
N GLU A 174 27.22 5.41 -16.90
CA GLU A 174 27.99 6.37 -16.10
C GLU A 174 27.18 6.74 -14.86
N LEU A 175 27.45 6.07 -13.74
CA LEU A 175 26.75 6.29 -12.46
C LEU A 175 26.77 7.75 -12.01
N PHE A 176 27.80 8.51 -12.38
CA PHE A 176 27.90 9.92 -12.05
C PHE A 176 26.74 10.73 -12.68
N GLU A 177 26.41 10.46 -13.94
CA GLU A 177 25.31 11.13 -14.64
C GLU A 177 23.96 10.77 -14.00
N VAL A 178 23.79 9.48 -13.67
CA VAL A 178 22.59 8.99 -12.98
C VAL A 178 22.40 9.68 -11.64
N CYS A 179 23.45 9.76 -10.83
CA CYS A 179 23.40 10.39 -9.51
C CYS A 179 23.16 11.90 -9.58
N ASP A 180 23.64 12.60 -10.61
CA ASP A 180 23.43 14.05 -10.77
C ASP A 180 21.97 14.40 -11.07
N MET A 181 21.24 13.52 -11.75
CA MET A 181 19.80 13.67 -11.99
C MET A 181 18.93 13.36 -10.77
N LEU A 182 19.48 12.75 -9.71
CA LEU A 182 18.74 12.34 -8.52
C LEU A 182 18.96 13.34 -7.37
N PRO A 183 18.10 14.37 -7.21
CA PRO A 183 18.34 15.47 -6.28
C PRO A 183 18.26 15.04 -4.80
N ASN A 184 17.51 13.97 -4.53
CA ASN A 184 17.22 13.47 -3.19
C ASN A 184 18.17 12.35 -2.75
N LEU A 185 19.13 11.96 -3.60
CA LEU A 185 20.06 10.90 -3.30
C LEU A 185 20.96 11.32 -2.14
N THR A 186 21.02 10.47 -1.11
CA THR A 186 21.92 10.71 0.04
C THR A 186 23.36 10.60 -0.44
N LYS A 187 24.10 11.72 -0.36
CA LYS A 187 25.52 11.80 -0.76
C LYS A 187 26.46 11.30 0.31
#